data_AF-A0A1B6AH43-F1
#
_entry.id   AF-A0A1B6AH43-F1
#
_cell.length_a   1.000
_cell.length_b   1.000
_cell.length_c   1.000
_cell.angle_alpha   90.00
_cell.angle_beta   90.00
_cell.angle_gamma   90.00
#
_symmetry.space_group_name_H-M   'P 1'
#
loop_
_entity.id
_entity.type
_entity.pdbx_description
1 polymer ?
#
loop_
_entity_poly.entity_id
_entity_poly.type
_entity_poly.pdbx_seq_one_letter_code
_entity_poly.pdbx_strand_id
1 'polypeptide(L)'
;MVRPRRYRDRPGRARPDPRCARRPGRGGGGGLTLRFDRRSPGLDYLARTSNARARRLHHIFGDQAMFIRRTVFDALGGFPDLAIMEDLEMSRRLHRRGRLAVLPATSTASARRLDRHGVWRMIAFMQYLKLLHFAGADPERIRRRYAAGPPRFPRRGRKATSSQYHLGDL
;
A
#
# COMPACT_ATOMS: atom_id res chain seq x y z
N MET A 1 44.15 -7.02 2.87
CA MET A 1 43.88 -8.20 2.01
C MET A 1 42.89 -9.12 2.74
N VAL A 2 41.57 -8.93 2.51
CA VAL A 2 40.50 -9.61 3.24
C VAL A 2 39.96 -10.76 2.38
N ARG A 3 40.04 -12.00 2.88
CA ARG A 3 39.51 -13.18 2.19
C ARG A 3 37.98 -13.08 2.03
N PRO A 4 37.40 -13.40 0.87
CA PRO A 4 35.95 -13.41 0.69
C PRO A 4 35.35 -14.64 1.39
N ARG A 5 34.31 -14.41 2.21
CA ARG A 5 33.48 -15.47 2.80
C ARG A 5 32.73 -16.19 1.68
N ARG A 6 33.06 -17.46 1.46
CA ARG A 6 32.28 -18.37 0.59
C ARG A 6 30.87 -18.52 1.15
N TYR A 7 29.87 -18.09 0.39
CA TYR A 7 28.47 -18.36 0.71
C TYR A 7 28.21 -19.84 0.38
N ARG A 8 27.93 -20.63 1.43
CA ARG A 8 27.62 -22.06 1.34
C ARG A 8 26.29 -22.24 0.59
N ASP A 9 26.28 -23.12 -0.40
CA ASP A 9 25.10 -23.51 -1.16
C ASP A 9 23.93 -23.89 -0.24
N ARG A 10 22.78 -23.23 -0.41
CA ARG A 10 21.51 -23.65 0.19
C ARG A 10 20.81 -24.64 -0.75
N PRO A 11 20.28 -25.76 -0.26
CA PRO A 11 19.59 -26.74 -1.09
C PRO A 11 18.19 -26.24 -1.47
N GLY A 12 17.77 -26.59 -2.69
CA GLY A 12 16.36 -26.61 -3.11
C GLY A 12 15.78 -25.28 -3.57
N ARG A 13 16.09 -24.84 -4.81
CA ARG A 13 15.16 -23.98 -5.55
C ARG A 13 13.88 -24.80 -5.79
N ALA A 14 12.85 -24.55 -4.99
CA ALA A 14 11.50 -24.98 -5.30
C ALA A 14 11.21 -24.55 -6.75
N ARG A 15 10.88 -25.52 -7.61
CA ARG A 15 10.45 -25.21 -8.98
C ARG A 15 9.20 -24.34 -8.85
N PRO A 16 9.17 -23.12 -9.42
CA PRO A 16 7.98 -22.29 -9.34
C PRO A 16 6.80 -23.06 -9.95
N ASP A 17 5.68 -23.10 -9.23
CA ASP A 17 4.44 -23.71 -9.72
C ASP A 17 4.13 -23.16 -11.12
N PRO A 18 3.95 -24.01 -12.15
CA PRO A 18 3.64 -23.56 -13.51
C PRO A 18 2.37 -22.70 -13.57
N ARG A 19 1.46 -22.80 -12.59
CA ARG A 19 0.29 -21.91 -12.45
C ARG A 19 0.62 -20.51 -11.93
N CYS A 20 1.75 -20.34 -11.25
CA CYS A 20 2.28 -19.03 -10.84
C CYS A 20 3.05 -18.33 -11.97
N ALA A 21 3.42 -19.03 -13.03
CA ALA A 21 4.22 -18.52 -14.14
C ALA A 21 3.38 -17.72 -15.16
N ARG A 22 2.53 -16.79 -14.70
CA ARG A 22 2.00 -15.77 -15.62
C ARG A 22 3.17 -14.85 -15.96
N ARG A 23 3.60 -14.86 -17.23
CA ARG A 23 4.70 -14.01 -17.70
C ARG A 23 4.45 -12.56 -17.26
N PRO A 24 5.49 -11.82 -16.82
CA PRO A 24 5.37 -10.38 -16.62
C PRO A 24 4.73 -9.79 -17.87
N GLY A 25 3.78 -8.86 -17.69
CA GLY A 25 3.09 -8.24 -18.81
C GLY A 25 4.10 -7.63 -19.79
N ARG A 26 3.68 -7.33 -21.02
CA ARG A 26 4.58 -6.78 -22.06
C ARG A 26 5.39 -5.56 -21.59
N GLY A 27 4.90 -4.81 -20.60
CA GLY A 27 5.63 -3.70 -19.97
C GLY A 27 6.80 -4.10 -19.06
N GLY A 28 7.11 -5.39 -18.91
CA GLY A 28 8.28 -5.87 -18.16
C GLY A 28 8.17 -5.75 -16.63
N GLY A 29 6.95 -5.56 -16.10
CA GLY A 29 6.71 -5.44 -14.67
C GLY A 29 5.27 -5.76 -14.26
N GLY A 30 5.02 -5.64 -12.96
CA GLY A 30 3.75 -6.03 -12.36
C GLY A 30 3.72 -5.93 -10.85
N GLY A 31 2.72 -6.58 -10.26
CA GLY A 31 2.51 -6.63 -8.82
C GLY A 31 1.70 -7.85 -8.42
N LEU A 32 1.56 -8.05 -7.13
CA LEU A 32 0.82 -9.13 -6.51
C LEU A 32 -0.60 -8.69 -6.13
N THR A 33 -1.45 -9.68 -5.88
CA THR A 33 -2.79 -9.44 -5.36
C THR A 33 -2.68 -9.04 -3.87
N LEU A 34 -3.27 -7.91 -3.50
CA LEU A 34 -3.28 -7.41 -2.12
C LEU A 34 -4.28 -8.20 -1.28
N ARG A 35 -3.87 -8.55 -0.06
CA ARG A 35 -4.71 -9.02 1.04
C ARG A 35 -4.26 -8.36 2.34
N PHE A 36 -5.13 -8.29 3.33
CA PHE A 36 -4.76 -7.89 4.69
C PHE A 36 -4.54 -9.11 5.60
N ASP A 37 -3.73 -8.93 6.65
CA ASP A 37 -3.50 -9.90 7.73
C ASP A 37 -4.76 -10.20 8.56
N ARG A 38 -5.77 -9.33 8.49
CA ARG A 38 -7.09 -9.51 9.11
C ARG A 38 -8.21 -9.33 8.09
N ARG A 39 -9.36 -9.96 8.36
CA ARG A 39 -10.61 -9.76 7.61
C ARG A 39 -11.55 -8.79 8.32
N SER A 40 -12.13 -7.89 7.53
CA SER A 40 -13.30 -7.07 7.90
C SER A 40 -13.92 -6.49 6.63
N PRO A 41 -15.20 -6.10 6.62
CA PRO A 41 -15.83 -5.54 5.42
C PRO A 41 -15.07 -4.37 4.80
N GLY A 42 -14.50 -3.48 5.61
CA GLY A 42 -13.72 -2.34 5.12
C GLY A 42 -12.36 -2.73 4.54
N LEU A 43 -11.65 -3.68 5.17
CA LEU A 43 -10.37 -4.18 4.66
C LEU A 43 -10.56 -4.98 3.37
N ASP A 44 -11.61 -5.80 3.31
CA ASP A 44 -11.97 -6.57 2.12
C ASP A 44 -12.37 -5.66 0.97
N TYR A 45 -13.15 -4.60 1.25
CA TYR A 45 -13.47 -3.57 0.27
C TYR A 45 -12.21 -2.88 -0.26
N LEU A 46 -11.30 -2.47 0.61
CA LEU A 46 -10.05 -1.82 0.21
C LEU A 46 -9.17 -2.76 -0.63
N ALA A 47 -9.03 -4.03 -0.23
CA ALA A 47 -8.26 -5.01 -0.99
C ALA A 47 -8.88 -5.23 -2.38
N ARG A 48 -10.20 -5.44 -2.47
CA ARG A 48 -10.91 -5.63 -3.75
C ARG A 48 -10.74 -4.44 -4.69
N THR A 49 -10.96 -3.23 -4.18
CA THR A 49 -10.84 -2.00 -4.98
C THR A 49 -9.40 -1.72 -5.39
N SER A 50 -8.41 -1.95 -4.53
CA SER A 50 -6.98 -1.85 -4.89
C SER A 50 -6.59 -2.87 -5.96
N ASN A 51 -7.05 -4.11 -5.85
CA ASN A 51 -6.78 -5.16 -6.84
C ASN A 51 -7.45 -4.86 -8.19
N ALA A 52 -8.70 -4.39 -8.19
CA ALA A 52 -9.40 -3.97 -9.40
C ALA A 52 -8.71 -2.78 -10.07
N ARG A 53 -8.30 -1.77 -9.29
CA ARG A 53 -7.55 -0.61 -9.75
C ARG A 53 -6.22 -1.02 -10.39
N ALA A 54 -5.45 -1.90 -9.77
CA ALA A 54 -4.20 -2.39 -10.34
C ALA A 54 -4.39 -3.18 -11.64
N ARG A 55 -5.45 -3.98 -11.75
CA ARG A 55 -5.75 -4.77 -12.95
C ARG A 55 -6.26 -3.93 -14.12
N ARG A 56 -7.05 -2.88 -13.84
CA ARG A 56 -7.72 -2.05 -14.86
C ARG A 56 -6.91 -0.82 -15.26
N LEU A 57 -6.34 -0.12 -14.27
CA LEU A 57 -5.62 1.14 -14.46
C LEU A 57 -4.11 0.96 -14.40
N HIS A 58 -3.62 -0.26 -14.15
CA HIS A 58 -2.18 -0.54 -14.02
C HIS A 58 -1.47 0.27 -12.92
N HIS A 59 -2.23 0.84 -11.99
CA HIS A 59 -1.70 1.54 -10.83
C HIS A 59 -1.33 0.51 -9.75
N ILE A 60 -0.06 0.30 -9.49
CA ILE A 60 0.45 -0.67 -8.52
C ILE A 60 1.14 0.10 -7.41
N PHE A 61 0.71 -0.10 -6.16
CA PHE A 61 1.31 0.54 -4.99
C PHE A 61 2.23 -0.45 -4.25
N GLY A 62 3.07 0.03 -3.34
CA GLY A 62 4.06 -0.77 -2.63
C GLY A 62 3.47 -1.92 -1.80
N ASP A 63 2.25 -1.80 -1.30
CA ASP A 63 1.53 -2.89 -0.60
C ASP A 63 1.18 -4.07 -1.52
N GLN A 64 1.23 -3.86 -2.84
CA GLN A 64 1.06 -4.87 -3.87
C GLN A 64 2.39 -5.50 -4.31
N ALA A 65 3.50 -5.26 -3.61
CA ALA A 65 4.82 -5.85 -3.89
C ALA A 65 5.19 -5.76 -5.38
N MET A 66 5.39 -4.52 -5.85
CA MET A 66 5.76 -4.25 -7.24
C MET A 66 7.04 -5.00 -7.62
N PHE A 67 7.05 -5.60 -8.81
CA PHE A 67 8.23 -6.23 -9.40
C PHE A 67 8.45 -5.71 -10.82
N ILE A 68 9.72 -5.57 -11.19
CA ILE A 68 10.14 -4.97 -12.47
C ILE A 68 11.36 -5.74 -12.96
N ARG A 69 11.42 -6.01 -14.28
CA ARG A 69 12.64 -6.53 -14.91
C ARG A 69 13.76 -5.51 -14.76
N ARG A 70 14.94 -5.96 -14.34
CA ARG A 70 16.11 -5.11 -14.09
C ARG A 70 16.42 -4.17 -15.27
N THR A 71 16.45 -4.71 -16.49
CA THR A 71 16.71 -3.92 -17.71
C THR A 71 15.69 -2.81 -17.95
N VAL A 72 14.42 -3.03 -17.59
CA VAL A 72 13.36 -2.02 -17.72
C VAL A 72 13.48 -0.96 -16.61
N PHE A 73 13.84 -1.38 -15.40
CA PHE A 73 14.08 -0.47 -14.27
C PHE A 73 15.24 0.50 -14.57
N ASP A 74 16.36 -0.04 -15.05
CA ASP A 74 17.53 0.76 -15.43
C ASP A 74 17.19 1.71 -16.60
N ALA A 75 16.46 1.24 -17.62
CA ALA A 75 16.00 2.06 -18.73
C ALA A 75 14.93 3.11 -18.36
N LEU A 76 14.40 3.08 -17.14
CA LEU A 76 13.51 4.09 -16.57
C LEU A 76 14.23 5.06 -15.65
N GLY A 77 15.53 4.87 -15.41
CA GLY A 77 16.31 5.67 -14.45
C GLY A 77 15.99 5.35 -12.99
N GLY A 78 15.39 4.19 -12.72
CA GLY A 78 14.98 3.80 -11.38
C GLY A 78 13.66 4.42 -10.90
N PHE A 79 13.47 4.48 -9.58
CA PHE A 79 12.31 5.13 -8.98
C PHE A 79 12.39 6.65 -9.13
N PRO A 80 11.26 7.34 -9.35
CA PRO A 80 11.24 8.79 -9.31
C PRO A 80 11.60 9.30 -7.91
N ASP A 81 12.34 10.40 -7.84
CA ASP A 81 12.65 11.11 -6.60
C ASP A 81 11.40 11.87 -6.12
N LEU A 82 10.49 11.13 -5.48
CA LEU A 82 9.26 11.64 -4.90
C LEU A 82 9.17 11.24 -3.43
N ALA A 83 8.88 12.22 -2.58
CA ALA A 83 8.71 12.05 -1.15
C ALA A 83 7.55 11.10 -0.77
N ILE A 84 6.58 10.93 -1.68
CA ILE A 84 5.44 10.01 -1.57
C ILE A 84 4.82 9.81 -2.97
N MET A 85 4.15 8.68 -3.18
CA MET A 85 3.50 8.30 -4.46
C MET A 85 4.50 7.92 -5.57
N GLU A 86 5.74 7.62 -5.19
CA GLU A 86 6.80 7.10 -6.04
C GLU A 86 6.37 5.81 -6.76
N ASP A 87 5.67 4.90 -6.07
CA ASP A 87 5.15 3.67 -6.66
C ASP A 87 4.09 3.95 -7.73
N LEU A 88 3.20 4.91 -7.47
CA LEU A 88 2.15 5.26 -8.42
C LEU A 88 2.79 5.82 -9.70
N GLU A 89 3.72 6.76 -9.57
CA GLU A 89 4.41 7.32 -10.72
C GLU A 89 5.27 6.26 -11.44
N MET A 90 5.93 5.37 -10.71
CA MET A 90 6.66 4.25 -11.30
C MET A 90 5.73 3.32 -12.08
N SER A 91 4.54 3.03 -11.55
CA SER A 91 3.53 2.20 -12.23
C SER A 91 3.02 2.86 -13.51
N ARG A 92 2.85 4.19 -13.52
CA ARG A 92 2.48 4.96 -14.73
C ARG A 92 3.60 4.93 -15.78
N ARG A 93 4.86 5.14 -15.35
CA ARG A 93 6.06 5.04 -16.22
C ARG A 93 6.17 3.65 -16.86
N LEU A 94 5.99 2.60 -16.09
CA LEU A 94 5.98 1.21 -16.58
C LEU A 94 4.82 0.96 -17.54
N HIS A 95 3.62 1.44 -17.19
CA HIS A 95 2.43 1.23 -18.01
C HIS A 95 2.57 1.86 -19.42
N ARG A 96 3.24 3.01 -19.53
CA ARG A 96 3.57 3.63 -20.82
C ARG A 96 4.43 2.74 -21.73
N ARG A 97 5.20 1.79 -21.17
CA ARG A 97 6.00 0.82 -21.95
C ARG A 97 5.22 -0.46 -22.27
N GLY A 98 4.05 -0.66 -21.66
CA GLY A 98 3.18 -1.80 -21.93
C GLY A 98 2.31 -2.18 -20.74
N ARG A 99 1.41 -3.15 -20.95
CA ARG A 99 0.50 -3.62 -19.90
C ARG A 99 1.26 -4.31 -18.78
N LEU A 100 0.89 -3.98 -17.54
CA LEU A 100 1.44 -4.60 -16.33
C LEU A 100 0.59 -5.81 -15.92
N ALA A 101 1.25 -6.83 -15.35
CA ALA A 101 0.58 -8.03 -14.88
C ALA A 101 0.35 -7.97 -13.36
N VAL A 102 -0.89 -8.18 -12.93
CA VAL A 102 -1.20 -8.47 -11.51
C VAL A 102 -1.31 -9.98 -11.33
N LEU A 103 -0.35 -10.54 -10.61
CA LEU A 103 -0.25 -11.99 -10.36
C LEU A 103 -1.24 -12.42 -9.26
N PRO A 104 -1.72 -13.68 -9.30
CA PRO A 104 -2.62 -14.20 -8.27
C PRO A 104 -1.91 -14.48 -6.94
N ALA A 105 -0.57 -14.58 -6.93
CA ALA A 105 0.20 -14.62 -5.69
C ALA A 105 -0.11 -13.39 -4.83
N THR A 106 -0.12 -13.58 -3.51
CA THR A 106 -0.67 -12.61 -2.56
C THR A 106 0.42 -11.88 -1.78
N SER A 107 0.34 -10.55 -1.74
CA SER A 107 1.05 -9.70 -0.77
C SER A 107 0.12 -9.45 0.41
N THR A 108 0.56 -9.81 1.62
CA THR A 108 -0.24 -9.60 2.85
C THR A 108 0.24 -8.34 3.57
N ALA A 109 -0.60 -7.30 3.57
CA ALA A 109 -0.34 -6.04 4.25
C ALA A 109 -0.92 -6.03 5.67
N SER A 110 -0.28 -5.29 6.58
CA SER A 110 -0.79 -5.16 7.95
C SER A 110 -1.93 -4.15 8.05
N ALA A 111 -3.04 -4.55 8.67
CA ALA A 111 -4.20 -3.68 8.91
C ALA A 111 -3.98 -2.64 10.02
N ARG A 112 -2.88 -2.72 10.79
CA ARG A 112 -2.61 -1.91 11.99
C ARG A 112 -2.87 -0.42 11.83
N ARG A 113 -2.44 0.17 10.71
CA ARG A 113 -2.62 1.62 10.45
C ARG A 113 -4.08 1.97 10.19
N LEU A 114 -4.81 1.09 9.50
CA LEU A 114 -6.23 1.27 9.22
C LEU A 114 -7.05 1.16 10.51
N ASP A 115 -6.72 0.21 11.39
CA ASP A 115 -7.42 0.06 12.67
C ASP A 115 -7.21 1.25 13.58
N ARG A 116 -5.94 1.68 13.73
CA ARG A 116 -5.58 2.82 14.59
C ARG A 116 -6.35 4.08 14.22
N HIS A 117 -6.63 4.28 12.95
CA HIS A 117 -7.33 5.46 12.45
C HIS A 117 -8.80 5.20 12.10
N GLY A 118 -9.31 3.98 12.25
CA GLY A 118 -10.61 3.58 11.69
C GLY A 118 -10.53 3.37 10.18
N VAL A 119 -10.96 2.19 9.74
CA VAL A 119 -10.75 1.69 8.37
C VAL A 119 -11.30 2.64 7.32
N TRP A 120 -12.57 3.03 7.43
CA TRP A 120 -13.22 3.91 6.44
C TRP A 120 -12.61 5.31 6.38
N ARG A 121 -12.27 5.89 7.55
CA ARG A 121 -11.63 7.19 7.63
C ARG A 121 -10.25 7.16 6.98
N MET A 122 -9.49 6.08 7.19
CA MET A 122 -8.20 5.91 6.55
C MET A 122 -8.34 5.70 5.04
N ILE A 123 -9.33 4.93 4.57
CA ILE A 123 -9.62 4.75 3.15
C ILE A 123 -9.89 6.11 2.48
N ALA A 124 -10.83 6.90 3.02
CA ALA A 124 -11.16 8.22 2.48
C ALA A 124 -9.93 9.15 2.46
N PHE A 125 -9.13 9.13 3.54
CA PHE A 125 -7.91 9.91 3.63
C PHE A 125 -6.87 9.52 2.57
N MET A 126 -6.68 8.22 2.30
CA MET A 126 -5.80 7.78 1.21
C MET A 126 -6.30 8.22 -0.16
N GLN A 127 -7.63 8.25 -0.39
CA GLN A 127 -8.18 8.78 -1.65
C GLN A 127 -7.91 10.28 -1.78
N TYR A 128 -8.12 11.06 -0.72
CA TYR A 128 -7.82 12.49 -0.68
C TYR A 128 -6.35 12.79 -1.05
N LEU A 129 -5.39 12.05 -0.48
CA LEU A 129 -3.97 12.25 -0.80
C LEU A 129 -3.65 11.94 -2.27
N LYS A 130 -4.31 10.94 -2.86
CA LYS A 130 -4.15 10.63 -4.30
C LYS A 130 -4.73 11.74 -5.16
N LEU A 131 -5.88 12.31 -4.79
CA LEU A 131 -6.47 13.44 -5.51
C LEU A 131 -5.54 14.67 -5.47
N LEU A 132 -4.94 14.98 -4.32
CA LEU A 132 -3.93 16.04 -4.21
C LEU A 132 -2.74 15.80 -5.14
N HIS A 133 -2.23 14.57 -5.19
CA HIS A 133 -1.14 14.21 -6.09
C HIS A 133 -1.54 14.41 -7.56
N PHE A 134 -2.74 13.96 -7.96
CA PHE A 134 -3.22 14.17 -9.33
C PHE A 134 -3.49 15.63 -9.67
N ALA A 135 -3.81 16.47 -8.68
CA ALA A 135 -3.94 17.92 -8.84
C ALA A 135 -2.59 18.66 -8.88
N GLY A 136 -1.46 17.95 -8.82
CA GLY A 136 -0.13 18.56 -8.89
C GLY A 136 0.34 19.21 -7.58
N ALA A 137 -0.26 18.86 -6.44
CA ALA A 137 0.22 19.35 -5.15
C ALA A 137 1.63 18.84 -4.84
N ASP A 138 2.42 19.69 -4.16
CA ASP A 138 3.78 19.38 -3.74
C ASP A 138 3.86 18.03 -2.99
N PRO A 139 4.64 17.04 -3.50
CA PRO A 139 4.82 15.73 -2.87
C PRO A 139 5.22 15.82 -1.40
N GLU A 140 6.00 16.81 -1.03
CA GLU A 140 6.52 16.96 0.32
C GLU A 140 5.42 17.46 1.29
N ARG A 141 4.49 18.29 0.81
CA ARG A 141 3.23 18.61 1.55
C ARG A 141 2.37 17.36 1.75
N ILE A 142 2.24 16.53 0.71
CA ILE A 142 1.45 15.28 0.79
C ILE A 142 2.09 14.32 1.79
N ARG A 143 3.42 14.18 1.79
CA ARG A 143 4.17 13.35 2.74
C ARG A 143 3.93 13.80 4.18
N ARG A 144 4.08 15.12 4.45
CA ARG A 144 3.76 15.69 5.78
C ARG A 144 2.33 15.41 6.19
N ARG A 145 1.37 15.59 5.28
CA ARG A 145 -0.04 15.30 5.54
C ARG A 145 -0.27 13.82 5.86
N TYR A 146 0.34 12.90 5.10
CA TYR A 146 0.26 11.46 5.31
C TYR A 146 0.85 11.03 6.67
N ALA A 147 1.97 11.64 7.08
CA ALA A 147 2.60 11.39 8.37
C ALA A 147 1.69 11.80 9.54
N ALA A 148 1.01 12.95 9.44
CA ALA A 148 0.05 13.41 10.43
C ALA A 148 -1.21 12.51 10.54
N GLY A 149 -1.59 11.86 9.43
CA GLY A 149 -2.75 10.99 9.37
C GLY A 149 -4.10 11.74 9.33
N PRO A 150 -5.23 11.02 9.25
CA PRO A 150 -6.55 11.66 9.17
C PRO A 150 -6.89 12.45 10.44
N PRO A 151 -7.65 13.56 10.32
CA PRO A 151 -8.04 14.38 11.46
C PRO A 151 -8.83 13.54 12.46
N ARG A 152 -8.41 13.55 13.73
CA ARG A 152 -9.08 12.82 14.82
C ARG A 152 -10.31 13.61 15.24
N PHE A 153 -11.49 13.02 15.13
CA PHE A 153 -12.66 13.58 15.79
C PHE A 153 -12.49 13.41 17.31
N PRO A 154 -12.80 14.44 18.12
CA PRO A 154 -12.82 14.27 19.56
C PRO A 154 -13.80 13.15 19.91
N ARG A 155 -13.38 12.21 20.78
CA ARG A 155 -14.31 11.22 21.32
C ARG A 155 -15.37 12.00 22.09
N ARG A 156 -16.64 11.87 21.70
CA ARG A 156 -17.76 12.40 22.47
C ARG A 156 -17.64 11.82 23.87
N GLY A 157 -17.25 12.64 24.85
CA GLY A 157 -17.12 12.20 26.23
C GLY A 157 -18.44 11.60 26.68
N ARG A 158 -18.40 10.40 27.28
CA ARG A 158 -19.54 9.97 28.10
C ARG A 158 -19.71 11.06 29.15
N LYS A 159 -20.86 11.73 29.16
CA LYS A 159 -21.25 12.54 30.31
C LYS A 159 -21.17 11.60 31.51
N ALA A 160 -20.29 11.88 32.46
CA ALA A 160 -20.33 11.21 33.75
C ALA A 160 -21.71 11.53 34.33
N THR A 161 -22.51 10.50 34.55
CA THR A 161 -23.76 10.60 35.28
C THR A 161 -23.35 10.97 36.71
N SER A 162 -23.35 12.26 37.04
CA SER A 162 -23.23 12.71 38.42
C SER A 162 -24.46 12.23 39.16
N SER A 163 -24.33 11.08 39.83
CA SER A 163 -25.29 10.64 40.85
C SER A 163 -25.23 11.65 41.99
N GLN A 164 -26.20 12.55 42.02
CA GLN A 164 -26.49 13.39 43.17
C GLN A 164 -26.87 12.48 44.33
N TYR A 165 -25.94 12.23 45.24
CA TYR A 165 -26.31 11.86 46.60
C TYR A 165 -26.58 13.16 47.35
N HIS A 166 -27.86 13.51 47.45
CA HIS A 166 -28.35 14.34 48.54
C HIS A 166 -28.15 13.54 49.83
N LEU A 167 -27.11 13.86 50.60
CA LEU A 167 -27.14 13.63 52.03
C LEU A 167 -27.63 14.95 52.64
N GLY A 168 -28.91 14.99 52.98
CA GLY A 168 -29.47 16.05 53.80
C GLY A 168 -28.94 15.93 55.22
N ASP A 169 -28.47 17.06 55.73
CA ASP A 169 -28.74 17.63 57.05
C ASP A 169 -28.88 16.71 58.28
N LEU A 170 -27.95 16.97 59.20
CA LEU A 170 -28.05 16.95 60.67
C LEU A 170 -27.95 15.60 61.40
#